data_AF-A0A644UTA8-F1
#
_entry.id   AF-A0A644UTA8-F1
#
_cell.length_a   1.000
_cell.length_b   1.000
_cell.length_c   1.000
_cell.angle_alpha   90.00
_cell.angle_beta   90.00
_cell.angle_gamma   90.00
#
_symmetry.space_group_name_H-M   'P 1'
#
loop_
_entity.id
_entity.type
_entity.pdbx_description
1 polymer ?
#
loop_
_entity_poly.entity_id
_entity_poly.type
_entity_poly.pdbx_seq_one_letter_code
_entity_poly.pdbx_strand_id
1 'polypeptide(L)'
;MDINKKELDKDTVPFFPNHLTTEVSVALGILGVVFFLAGVIPKDLGPPANPVMTPAHIEPDWYFMWLFGLLKIVPQLLGLLIPALLVVGVILLPWLDKSTSRRPEERPWVIIGAEIVLILMVVLTYIALHF
;
A
#
# COMPACT_ATOMS: atom_id res chain seq x y z
N MET A 1 5.75 20.63 -26.82
CA MET A 1 4.31 20.58 -26.53
C MET A 1 3.95 21.95 -26.00
N ASP A 2 3.59 22.88 -26.88
CA ASP A 2 3.28 24.26 -26.51
C ASP A 2 1.89 24.27 -25.89
N ILE A 3 1.84 24.14 -24.56
CA ILE A 3 0.59 24.15 -23.83
C ILE A 3 0.02 25.56 -23.90
N ASN A 4 -1.12 25.71 -24.57
CA ASN A 4 -1.84 26.97 -24.65
C ASN A 4 -2.28 27.37 -23.23
N LYS A 5 -1.71 28.46 -22.71
CA LYS A 5 -1.97 28.96 -21.35
C LYS A 5 -3.46 29.15 -21.05
N LYS A 6 -4.27 29.49 -22.06
CA LYS A 6 -5.73 29.64 -21.91
C LYS A 6 -6.47 28.32 -21.67
N GLU A 7 -5.95 27.20 -22.16
CA GLU A 7 -6.52 25.87 -21.91
C GLU A 7 -6.09 25.36 -20.53
N LEU A 8 -4.83 25.61 -20.13
CA LEU A 8 -4.33 25.27 -18.80
C LEU A 8 -5.09 26.01 -17.68
N ASP A 9 -5.39 27.29 -17.88
CA ASP A 9 -6.12 28.11 -16.89
C ASP A 9 -7.61 27.69 -16.76
N LYS A 10 -8.19 26.97 -17.73
CA LYS A 10 -9.56 26.44 -17.63
C LYS A 10 -9.65 25.19 -16.75
N ASP A 11 -8.63 24.35 -16.78
CA ASP A 11 -8.63 23.03 -16.13
C ASP A 11 -7.91 23.02 -14.78
N THR A 12 -7.39 24.16 -14.32
CA THR A 12 -6.61 24.26 -13.08
C THR A 12 -7.20 25.26 -12.10
N VAL A 13 -7.01 24.96 -10.81
CA VAL A 13 -7.31 25.88 -9.71
C VAL A 13 -6.01 26.32 -9.06
N PRO A 14 -5.93 27.56 -8.54
CA PRO A 14 -4.73 28.02 -7.85
C PRO A 14 -4.47 27.16 -6.60
N PHE A 15 -3.20 26.82 -6.38
CA PHE A 15 -2.80 26.01 -5.23
C PHE A 15 -3.24 26.63 -3.90
N PHE A 16 -2.96 27.92 -3.73
CA PHE A 16 -3.44 28.71 -2.61
C PHE A 16 -4.55 29.67 -3.07
N PRO A 17 -5.70 29.76 -2.37
CA PRO A 17 -6.06 29.00 -1.17
C PRO A 17 -6.74 27.64 -1.47
N ASN A 18 -7.25 27.44 -2.70
CA ASN A 18 -8.26 26.39 -2.98
C ASN A 18 -7.76 24.96 -2.78
N HIS A 19 -6.64 24.59 -3.38
CA HIS A 19 -6.10 23.23 -3.25
C HIS A 19 -5.59 23.00 -1.83
N LEU A 20 -4.89 23.97 -1.25
CA LEU A 20 -4.33 23.86 0.09
C LEU A 20 -5.42 23.65 1.16
N THR A 21 -6.54 24.38 1.10
CA THR A 21 -7.64 24.19 2.07
C THR A 21 -8.27 22.80 1.96
N THR A 22 -8.37 22.26 0.74
CA THR A 22 -8.87 20.90 0.50
C THR A 22 -7.92 19.86 1.11
N GLU A 23 -6.61 19.97 0.85
CA GLU A 23 -5.59 19.08 1.41
C GLU A 23 -5.56 19.10 2.93
N VAL A 24 -5.61 20.30 3.53
CA VAL A 24 -5.65 20.45 5.00
C VAL A 24 -6.93 19.81 5.57
N SER A 25 -8.07 19.99 4.89
CA SER A 25 -9.34 19.39 5.34
C SER A 25 -9.30 17.87 5.28
N VAL A 26 -8.75 17.29 4.20
CA VAL A 26 -8.55 15.84 4.06
C VAL A 26 -7.57 15.32 5.12
N ALA A 27 -6.45 16.00 5.34
CA ALA A 27 -5.46 15.62 6.35
C ALA A 27 -6.05 15.63 7.76
N LEU A 28 -6.82 16.67 8.12
CA LEU A 28 -7.53 16.74 9.40
C LEU A 28 -8.60 15.66 9.53
N GLY A 29 -9.30 15.31 8.43
CA GLY A 29 -10.25 14.21 8.39
C GLY A 29 -9.59 12.87 8.69
N ILE A 30 -8.48 12.54 7.99
CA ILE A 30 -7.70 11.32 8.22
C ILE A 30 -7.19 11.27 9.66
N LEU A 31 -6.61 12.37 10.15
CA LEU A 31 -6.10 12.46 11.52
C LEU A 31 -7.22 12.28 12.56
N GLY A 32 -8.40 12.86 12.30
CA GLY A 32 -9.60 12.68 13.12
C GLY A 32 -10.03 11.22 13.21
N VAL A 33 -10.03 10.49 12.08
CA VAL A 33 -10.31 9.04 12.07
C VAL A 33 -9.26 8.27 12.87
N VAL A 34 -7.98 8.59 12.72
CA VAL A 34 -6.90 7.93 13.49
C VAL A 34 -7.06 8.15 15.00
N PHE A 35 -7.30 9.40 15.44
CA PHE A 35 -7.53 9.68 16.86
C PHE A 35 -8.79 9.04 17.40
N PHE A 36 -9.86 9.02 16.60
CA PHE A 36 -11.10 8.34 16.97
C PHE A 36 -10.86 6.84 17.18
N LEU A 37 -10.18 6.16 16.24
CA LEU A 37 -9.84 4.75 16.37
C LEU A 37 -8.93 4.48 17.56
N ALA A 38 -7.93 5.34 17.80
CA ALA A 38 -7.04 5.22 18.95
C ALA A 38 -7.77 5.37 20.30
N GLY A 39 -8.81 6.20 20.35
CA GLY A 39 -9.63 6.39 21.55
C GLY A 39 -10.66 5.28 21.78
N VAL A 40 -11.28 4.76 20.71
CA VAL A 40 -12.32 3.72 20.81
C VAL A 40 -11.74 2.32 20.93
N ILE A 41 -10.62 2.05 20.25
CA ILE A 41 -9.96 0.74 20.23
C ILE A 41 -8.48 0.93 20.59
N PRO A 42 -8.17 1.25 21.86
CA PRO A 42 -6.79 1.42 22.29
C PRO A 42 -6.03 0.09 22.17
N LYS A 43 -4.91 0.11 21.46
CA LYS A 43 -4.06 -1.07 21.32
C LYS A 43 -3.16 -1.21 22.55
N ASP A 44 -3.28 -2.35 23.23
CA ASP A 44 -2.35 -2.70 24.31
C ASP A 44 -0.95 -3.00 23.75
N LEU A 45 0.08 -2.44 24.39
CA LEU A 45 1.50 -2.66 24.08
C LEU A 45 2.02 -3.97 24.69
N GLY A 46 1.26 -4.59 25.61
CA GLY A 46 1.63 -5.82 26.28
C GLY A 46 2.77 -5.63 27.30
N PRO A 47 3.20 -6.72 27.96
CA PRO A 47 4.30 -6.67 28.92
C PRO A 47 5.64 -6.42 28.22
N PRO A 48 6.66 -5.92 28.94
CA PRO A 48 8.01 -5.78 28.41
C PRO A 48 8.54 -7.07 27.79
N ALA A 49 9.28 -6.94 26.69
CA ALA A 49 9.83 -8.08 25.96
C ALA A 49 10.73 -8.96 26.84
N ASN A 50 10.53 -10.27 26.79
CA ASN A 50 11.34 -11.26 27.50
C ASN A 50 12.17 -12.08 26.50
N PRO A 51 13.51 -11.99 26.49
CA PRO A 51 14.35 -12.67 25.51
C PRO A 51 14.43 -14.19 25.69
N VAL A 52 14.03 -14.72 26.86
CA VAL A 52 14.08 -16.16 27.15
C VAL A 52 12.72 -16.85 27.01
N MET A 53 11.66 -16.11 26.70
CA MET A 53 10.31 -16.66 26.53
C MET A 53 9.67 -16.16 25.25
N THR A 54 9.38 -17.10 24.35
CA THR A 54 8.65 -16.86 23.11
C THR A 54 7.14 -16.97 23.38
N PRO A 55 6.32 -15.92 23.14
CA PRO A 55 4.87 -16.00 23.25
C PRO A 55 4.26 -17.10 22.36
N ALA A 56 3.12 -17.66 22.77
CA ALA A 56 2.47 -18.75 22.04
C ALA A 56 1.82 -18.33 20.71
N HIS A 57 1.28 -17.10 20.64
CA HIS A 57 0.69 -16.52 19.43
C HIS A 57 1.52 -15.31 18.98
N ILE A 58 2.52 -15.56 18.13
CA ILE A 58 3.34 -14.52 17.51
C ILE A 58 2.87 -14.37 16.09
N GLU A 59 2.00 -13.39 15.89
CA GLU A 59 1.55 -12.95 14.58
C GLU A 59 2.04 -11.53 14.35
N PRO A 60 2.45 -11.19 13.12
CA PRO A 60 2.78 -9.82 12.79
C PRO A 60 1.51 -8.98 12.63
N ASP A 61 1.68 -7.66 12.57
CA ASP A 61 0.56 -6.75 12.29
C ASP A 61 -0.11 -7.04 10.93
N TRP A 62 -1.37 -6.62 10.80
CA TRP A 62 -2.24 -6.89 9.65
C TRP A 62 -1.63 -6.56 8.28
N TYR A 63 -0.83 -5.49 8.18
CA TYR A 63 -0.18 -5.07 6.93
C TYR A 63 0.97 -5.99 6.50
N PHE A 64 1.47 -6.85 7.38
CA PHE A 64 2.48 -7.87 7.10
C PHE A 64 1.91 -9.29 6.97
N MET A 65 0.60 -9.48 7.15
CA MET A 65 0.01 -10.82 7.14
C MET A 65 0.15 -11.56 5.82
N TRP A 66 0.07 -10.86 4.68
CA TRP A 66 0.28 -11.50 3.38
C TRP A 66 1.72 -12.02 3.19
N LEU A 67 2.72 -11.33 3.75
CA LEU A 67 4.12 -11.80 3.76
C LEU A 67 4.28 -13.02 4.66
N PHE A 68 3.63 -12.99 5.82
CA PHE A 68 3.63 -14.11 6.76
C PHE A 68 2.97 -15.35 6.15
N GLY A 69 1.82 -15.18 5.49
CA GLY A 69 1.15 -16.24 4.74
C GLY A 69 2.04 -16.82 3.65
N LEU A 70 2.74 -15.96 2.88
CA LEU A 70 3.71 -16.39 1.88
C LEU A 70 4.83 -17.24 2.50
N LEU A 71 5.45 -16.76 3.58
CA LEU A 71 6.53 -17.49 4.29
C LEU A 71 6.10 -18.85 4.83
N LYS A 72 4.81 -19.05 5.12
CA LYS A 72 4.27 -20.35 5.55
C LYS A 72 4.09 -21.35 4.39
N ILE A 73 3.90 -20.89 3.15
CA ILE A 73 3.59 -21.76 1.99
C ILE A 73 4.77 -22.01 1.05
N VAL A 74 5.82 -21.17 1.08
CA VAL A 74 7.03 -21.35 0.27
C VAL A 74 8.28 -21.50 1.15
N PRO A 75 9.38 -22.09 0.62
CA PRO A 75 10.67 -22.07 1.30
C PRO A 75 11.10 -20.66 1.73
N GLN A 76 11.76 -20.56 2.89
CA GLN A 76 12.12 -19.28 3.53
C GLN A 76 12.84 -18.30 2.58
N LEU A 77 13.78 -18.79 1.78
CA LEU A 77 14.50 -17.96 0.81
C LEU A 77 13.57 -17.37 -0.24
N LEU A 78 12.60 -18.13 -0.74
CA LEU A 78 11.63 -17.64 -1.73
C LEU A 78 10.65 -16.65 -1.12
N GLY A 79 10.22 -16.89 0.13
CA GLY A 79 9.35 -15.95 0.84
C GLY A 79 10.01 -14.60 1.10
N LEU A 80 11.35 -14.53 1.16
CA LEU A 80 12.10 -13.29 1.20
C LEU A 80 12.31 -12.67 -0.20
N LEU A 81 12.68 -13.49 -1.19
CA LEU A 81 13.04 -12.99 -2.52
C LEU A 81 11.84 -12.51 -3.34
N ILE A 82 10.68 -13.17 -3.25
CA ILE A 82 9.49 -12.84 -4.05
C ILE A 82 9.02 -11.40 -3.77
N PRO A 83 8.81 -10.96 -2.51
CA PRO A 83 8.43 -9.58 -2.21
C PRO A 83 9.50 -8.57 -2.63
N ALA A 84 10.78 -8.90 -2.43
CA ALA A 84 11.88 -8.02 -2.83
C ALA A 84 11.89 -7.79 -4.35
N LEU A 85 11.71 -8.85 -5.14
CA LEU A 85 11.59 -8.77 -6.60
C LEU A 85 10.34 -7.99 -7.02
N LEU A 86 9.25 -8.09 -6.29
CA LEU A 86 8.04 -7.31 -6.55
C LEU A 86 8.28 -5.81 -6.37
N VAL A 87 8.94 -5.41 -5.27
CA VAL A 87 9.32 -4.00 -5.04
C VAL A 87 10.27 -3.49 -6.13
N VAL A 88 11.29 -4.28 -6.49
CA VAL A 88 12.21 -3.93 -7.58
C VAL A 88 11.45 -3.81 -8.90
N GLY A 89 10.52 -4.71 -9.19
CA GLY A 89 9.67 -4.66 -10.37
C GLY A 89 8.84 -3.38 -10.45
N VAL A 90 8.23 -2.96 -9.33
CA VAL A 90 7.47 -1.70 -9.23
C VAL A 90 8.38 -0.49 -9.46
N ILE A 91 9.57 -0.46 -8.86
CA ILE A 91 10.55 0.61 -9.07
C ILE A 91 10.97 0.69 -10.54
N LEU A 92 11.12 -0.45 -11.21
CA LEU A 92 11.51 -0.53 -12.61
C LEU A 92 10.35 -0.30 -13.60
N LEU A 93 9.10 -0.13 -13.14
CA LEU A 93 7.94 0.10 -14.01
C LEU A 93 8.13 1.22 -15.03
N PRO A 94 8.74 2.38 -14.73
CA PRO A 94 8.95 3.45 -15.71
C PRO A 94 9.80 3.03 -16.92
N TRP A 95 10.62 1.98 -16.78
CA TRP A 95 11.47 1.45 -17.85
C TRP A 95 10.89 0.17 -18.47
N LEU A 96 10.17 -0.63 -17.69
CA LEU A 96 9.54 -1.86 -18.14
C LEU A 96 8.29 -1.58 -18.97
N ASP A 97 7.50 -0.58 -18.59
CA ASP A 97 6.35 -0.19 -19.35
C ASP A 97 6.69 0.84 -20.43
N LYS A 98 6.54 0.41 -21.68
CA LYS A 98 6.79 1.23 -22.88
C LYS A 98 5.51 1.81 -23.48
N SER A 99 4.39 1.76 -22.74
CA SER A 99 3.13 2.33 -23.19
C SER A 99 3.29 3.81 -23.57
N THR A 100 2.70 4.19 -24.71
CA THR A 100 2.75 5.57 -25.20
C THR A 100 1.88 6.50 -24.34
N SER A 101 0.88 5.95 -23.66
CA SER A 101 -0.08 6.68 -22.83
C SER A 101 0.11 6.38 -21.36
N ARG A 102 -0.13 7.39 -20.52
CA ARG A 102 -0.06 7.26 -19.05
C ARG A 102 -1.40 6.89 -18.41
N ARG A 103 -2.49 6.88 -19.19
CA ARG A 103 -3.84 6.62 -18.69
C ARG A 103 -3.99 5.14 -18.34
N PRO A 104 -4.51 4.79 -17.14
CA PRO A 104 -4.73 3.40 -16.73
C PRO A 104 -5.56 2.59 -17.74
N GLU A 105 -6.60 3.22 -18.30
CA GLU A 105 -7.51 2.63 -19.29
C GLU A 105 -6.80 2.17 -20.57
N GLU A 106 -5.69 2.82 -20.91
CA GLU A 106 -4.89 2.53 -22.10
C GLU A 106 -3.72 1.58 -21.80
N ARG A 107 -3.61 1.09 -20.54
CA ARG A 107 -2.55 0.20 -20.05
C ARG A 107 -3.11 -1.08 -19.40
N PRO A 108 -4.02 -1.82 -20.07
CA PRO A 108 -4.78 -2.90 -19.44
C PRO A 108 -3.88 -3.98 -18.82
N TRP A 109 -2.76 -4.33 -19.46
CA TRP A 109 -1.85 -5.36 -18.96
C TRP A 109 -1.14 -5.00 -17.66
N VAL A 110 -0.75 -3.73 -17.49
CA VAL A 110 -0.11 -3.25 -16.26
C VAL A 110 -1.13 -3.22 -15.12
N ILE A 111 -2.35 -2.75 -15.41
CA ILE A 111 -3.43 -2.70 -14.41
C ILE A 111 -3.85 -4.11 -14.00
N ILE A 112 -4.09 -5.02 -14.95
CA ILE A 112 -4.41 -6.43 -14.65
C ILE A 112 -3.31 -7.07 -13.80
N GLY A 113 -2.03 -6.83 -14.12
CA GLY A 113 -0.91 -7.32 -13.32
C GLY A 113 -0.94 -6.80 -11.88
N ALA A 114 -1.18 -5.50 -11.69
CA ALA A 114 -1.31 -4.89 -10.37
C ALA A 114 -2.50 -5.46 -9.58
N GLU A 115 -3.65 -5.64 -10.22
CA GLU A 115 -4.84 -6.24 -9.59
C GLU A 115 -4.60 -7.69 -9.18
N ILE A 116 -3.92 -8.49 -10.01
CA ILE A 116 -3.54 -9.88 -9.65
C ILE A 116 -2.66 -9.88 -8.38
N VAL A 117 -1.70 -8.96 -8.28
CA VAL A 117 -0.86 -8.82 -7.07
C VAL A 117 -1.70 -8.46 -5.86
N LEU A 118 -2.63 -7.51 -5.97
CA LEU A 118 -3.52 -7.11 -4.88
C LEU A 118 -4.42 -8.26 -4.42
N ILE A 119 -5.02 -8.99 -5.37
CA ILE A 119 -5.84 -10.18 -5.06
C ILE A 119 -4.99 -11.24 -4.36
N LEU A 120 -3.76 -11.47 -4.82
CA LEU A 120 -2.84 -12.42 -4.20
C LEU A 120 -2.49 -12.01 -2.76
N MET A 121 -2.29 -10.72 -2.48
CA MET A 121 -2.07 -10.23 -1.11
C MET A 121 -3.28 -10.50 -0.20
N VAL A 122 -4.50 -10.34 -0.70
CA VAL A 122 -5.73 -10.64 0.05
C VAL A 122 -5.84 -12.15 0.32
N VAL A 123 -5.59 -12.98 -0.69
CA VAL A 123 -5.61 -14.45 -0.55
C VAL A 123 -4.55 -14.93 0.45
N LEU A 124 -3.34 -14.39 0.39
CA LEU A 124 -2.26 -14.74 1.32
C LEU A 124 -2.57 -14.29 2.75
N THR A 125 -3.21 -13.13 2.92
CA THR A 125 -3.69 -12.66 4.23
C THR A 125 -4.74 -13.62 4.79
N TYR A 126 -5.69 -14.04 3.96
CA TYR A 126 -6.70 -15.03 4.35
C TYR A 126 -6.05 -16.35 4.78
N ILE A 127 -5.09 -16.85 3.99
CA ILE A 127 -4.34 -18.06 4.33
C ILE A 127 -3.61 -17.89 5.66
N ALA A 128 -2.95 -16.75 5.89
CA ALA A 128 -2.23 -16.45 7.12
C ALA A 128 -3.13 -16.53 8.37
N LEU A 129 -4.37 -16.05 8.27
CA LEU A 129 -5.36 -16.08 9.35
C LEU A 129 -5.86 -17.49 9.72
N HIS A 130 -5.69 -18.47 8.82
CA HIS A 130 -6.21 -19.83 9.00
C HIS A 130 -5.12 -20.86 9.35
N PHE A 131 -3.93 -20.38 9.69
CA PHE A 131 -2.81 -21.20 10.14
C PHE A 131 -2.53 -21.02 11.64
#